data_AF-A0A1T3WJT7-F1
#
_entry.id   AF-A0A1T3WJT7-F1
#
_cell.length_a   1.000
_cell.length_b   1.000
_cell.length_c   1.000
_cell.angle_alpha   90.00
_cell.angle_beta   90.00
_cell.angle_gamma   90.00
#
_symmetry.space_group_name_H-M   'P 1'
#
loop_
_entity.id
_entity.type
_entity.pdbx_description
1 polymer ?
#
loop_
_entity_poly.entity_id
_entity_poly.type
_entity_poly.pdbx_seq_one_letter_code
_entity_poly.pdbx_strand_id
1 'polypeptide(L)'
;AAARELVAAAAPLIAERGLTLVGFAVSNIDADGAAQLELPFAGPADPIALDAAVDMVRQRFGNASVTRGVLLGRDPGLEMPMLPD
;
A
#
# COMPACT_ATOMS: atom_id res chain seq x y z
N ALA A 1 0.52 0.43 24.41
CA ALA A 1 1.40 0.25 25.59
C ALA A 1 2.76 -0.37 25.23
N ALA A 2 2.80 -1.34 24.29
CA ALA A 2 3.98 -2.09 23.85
C ALA A 2 5.33 -1.36 23.86
N ALA A 3 5.45 -0.18 23.25
CA ALA A 3 6.74 0.51 23.18
C ALA A 3 7.26 0.97 24.56
N ARG A 4 6.36 1.40 25.47
CA ARG A 4 6.74 1.74 26.86
C ARG A 4 7.14 0.51 27.66
N GLU A 5 6.45 -0.61 27.45
CA GLU A 5 6.76 -1.90 28.10
C GLU A 5 8.12 -2.44 27.63
N LEU A 6 8.42 -2.35 26.33
CA LEU A 6 9.70 -2.76 25.77
C LEU A 6 10.86 -1.97 26.38
N VAL A 7 10.70 -0.64 26.53
CA VAL A 7 11.70 0.22 27.16
C VAL A 7 11.87 -0.13 28.64
N ALA A 8 10.79 -0.40 29.36
CA ALA A 8 10.86 -0.83 30.76
C ALA A 8 11.62 -2.15 30.90
N ALA A 9 11.36 -3.12 30.01
CA ALA A 9 12.06 -4.40 29.99
C ALA A 9 13.56 -4.25 29.64
N ALA A 10 13.92 -3.27 28.82
CA ALA A 10 15.31 -3.00 28.42
C ALA A 10 16.12 -2.19 29.45
N ALA A 11 15.51 -1.74 30.56
CA ALA A 11 16.19 -0.90 31.56
C ALA A 11 17.53 -1.45 32.09
N PRO A 12 17.70 -2.75 32.37
CA PRO A 12 19.00 -3.29 32.80
C PRO A 12 20.10 -3.14 31.74
N LEU A 13 19.75 -3.37 30.47
CA LEU A 13 20.67 -3.26 29.33
C LEU A 13 21.11 -1.80 29.08
N ILE A 14 20.18 -0.86 29.26
CA ILE A 14 20.44 0.58 29.15
C ILE A 14 21.43 1.02 30.22
N ALA A 15 21.26 0.53 31.47
CA ALA A 15 22.15 0.82 32.58
C ALA A 15 23.54 0.19 32.39
N GLU A 16 23.61 -1.09 32.00
CA GLU A 16 24.88 -1.79 31.72
C GLU A 16 25.70 -1.07 30.65
N ARG A 17 25.04 -0.52 29.62
CA ARG A 17 25.70 0.18 28.51
C ARG A 17 25.87 1.68 28.75
N GLY A 18 25.43 2.22 29.89
CA GLY A 18 25.55 3.64 30.21
C GLY A 18 24.84 4.56 29.22
N LEU A 19 23.73 4.11 28.61
CA LEU A 19 22.99 4.90 27.62
C LEU A 19 22.18 5.99 28.34
N THR A 20 22.45 7.25 28.01
CA THR A 20 21.82 8.42 28.66
C THR A 20 20.67 9.02 27.86
N LEU A 21 20.51 8.62 26.59
CA LEU A 21 19.41 9.05 25.73
C LEU A 21 18.94 7.88 24.84
N VAL A 22 17.65 7.59 24.88
CA VAL A 22 17.01 6.60 23.99
C VAL A 22 15.76 7.24 23.39
N GLY A 23 15.82 7.54 22.09
CA GLY A 23 14.67 7.99 21.31
C GLY A 23 14.16 6.85 20.44
N PHE A 24 12.85 6.64 20.43
CA PHE A 24 12.20 5.74 19.48
C PHE A 24 10.97 6.43 18.88
N ALA A 25 10.75 6.21 17.59
CA ALA A 25 9.57 6.66 16.87
C ALA A 25 8.85 5.43 16.34
N VAL A 26 7.54 5.36 16.58
CA VAL A 26 6.67 4.33 16.00
C VAL A 26 5.78 5.02 14.99
N SER A 27 5.88 4.64 13.73
CA SER A 27 5.09 5.17 12.62
C SER A 27 4.16 4.09 12.06
N ASN A 28 3.30 4.46 11.11
CA ASN A 28 2.35 3.54 10.47
C ASN A 28 1.37 2.88 11.46
N ILE A 29 0.95 3.63 12.49
CA ILE A 29 -0.12 3.21 13.40
C ILE A 29 -1.42 3.84 12.88
N ASP A 30 -2.29 3.01 12.33
CA ASP A 30 -3.67 3.36 12.04
C ASP A 30 -4.57 2.91 13.19
N ALA A 31 -5.52 3.76 13.60
CA ALA A 31 -6.46 3.46 14.69
C ALA A 31 -7.37 2.27 14.34
N ASP A 32 -7.62 2.06 13.04
CA ASP A 32 -8.50 0.99 12.54
C ASP A 32 -7.74 -0.26 12.06
N GLY A 33 -6.44 -0.35 12.35
CA GLY A 33 -5.66 -1.56 12.03
C GLY A 33 -5.53 -1.79 10.52
N ALA A 34 -5.04 -0.78 9.79
CA ALA A 34 -4.64 -0.92 8.39
C ALA A 34 -3.37 -1.78 8.22
N ALA A 35 -3.37 -2.99 8.77
CA ALA A 35 -2.63 -4.07 8.17
C ALA A 35 -3.47 -4.51 6.97
N GLN A 36 -3.07 -4.10 5.76
CA GLN A 36 -3.59 -4.71 4.54
C GLN A 36 -3.36 -6.22 4.68
N LEU A 37 -4.43 -6.98 4.91
CA LEU A 37 -4.34 -8.43 5.00
C LEU A 37 -3.78 -8.97 3.68
N GLU A 38 -3.05 -10.08 3.78
CA GLU A 38 -2.64 -10.82 2.59
C GLU A 38 -3.90 -11.12 1.78
N LEU A 39 -3.96 -10.53 0.58
CA LEU A 39 -5.03 -10.83 -0.34
C LEU A 39 -4.91 -12.32 -0.67
N PRO A 40 -6.00 -13.11 -0.58
CA PRO A 40 -5.95 -14.56 -0.74
C PRO A 40 -5.79 -14.95 -2.22
N PHE A 41 -4.81 -14.37 -2.90
CA PHE A 41 -4.36 -14.75 -4.24
C PHE A 41 -3.53 -16.03 -4.10
N ALA A 42 -4.21 -17.15 -3.82
CA ALA A 42 -3.57 -18.44 -3.81
C ALA A 42 -3.23 -18.86 -5.26
N GLY A 43 -1.94 -18.97 -5.56
CA GLY A 43 -1.45 -19.45 -6.86
C GLY A 43 -0.95 -18.35 -7.81
N PRO A 44 -0.42 -18.75 -8.99
CA PRO A 44 0.03 -17.78 -9.99
C PRO A 44 -1.15 -16.92 -10.45
N ALA A 45 -0.88 -15.64 -10.72
CA ALA A 45 -1.87 -14.74 -11.27
C ALA A 45 -2.41 -15.31 -12.59
N ASP A 46 -3.74 -15.40 -12.72
CA ASP A 46 -4.41 -15.71 -13.97
C ASP A 46 -4.47 -14.44 -14.84
N PRO A 47 -3.69 -14.35 -15.93
CA PRO A 47 -3.64 -13.15 -16.75
C PRO A 47 -4.99 -12.84 -17.42
N ILE A 48 -5.80 -13.86 -17.72
CA ILE A 48 -7.10 -13.70 -18.37
C ILE A 48 -8.11 -13.11 -17.38
N ALA A 49 -8.13 -13.64 -16.15
CA ALA A 49 -8.99 -13.11 -15.09
C ALA A 49 -8.63 -11.66 -14.73
N LEU A 50 -7.33 -11.32 -14.75
CA LEU A 50 -6.86 -9.96 -14.50
C LEU A 50 -7.29 -8.99 -15.60
N ASP A 51 -7.15 -9.38 -16.87
CA ASP A 51 -7.57 -8.57 -18.02
C ASP A 51 -9.08 -8.30 -17.98
N ALA A 52 -9.88 -9.35 -17.76
CA ALA A 52 -11.32 -9.23 -17.60
C ALA A 52 -11.72 -8.31 -16.41
N ALA A 53 -10.98 -8.38 -15.30
CA ALA A 53 -11.21 -7.48 -14.16
C ALA A 53 -10.94 -6.01 -14.52
N VAL A 54 -9.86 -5.72 -15.26
CA VAL A 54 -9.55 -4.37 -15.74
C VAL A 54 -10.64 -3.86 -16.67
N ASP A 55 -11.13 -4.70 -17.59
CA ASP A 55 -12.20 -4.34 -18.51
C ASP A 55 -13.52 -4.05 -17.81
N MET A 56 -13.91 -4.86 -16.81
CA MET A 56 -15.11 -4.60 -16.01
C MET A 56 -15.02 -3.25 -15.27
N VAL A 57 -13.85 -2.91 -14.74
CA VAL A 57 -13.63 -1.62 -14.07
C VAL A 57 -13.76 -0.48 -15.09
N ARG A 58 -13.17 -0.61 -16.28
CA ARG A 58 -13.29 0.40 -17.34
C ARG A 58 -14.71 0.57 -17.85
N GLN A 59 -15.45 -0.53 -18.02
CA GLN A 59 -16.85 -0.49 -18.44
C GLN A 59 -17.72 0.23 -17.40
N ARG A 60 -17.44 0.02 -16.11
CA ARG A 60 -18.23 0.61 -15.02
C ARG A 60 -17.86 2.06 -14.69
N PHE A 61 -16.57 2.41 -14.76
CA PHE A 61 -16.05 3.67 -14.24
C PHE A 61 -15.35 4.54 -15.30
N GLY A 62 -15.30 4.08 -16.55
CA GLY A 62 -14.65 4.76 -17.67
C GLY A 62 -13.18 4.36 -17.84
N ASN A 63 -12.63 4.61 -19.04
CA ASN A 63 -11.28 4.17 -19.43
C ASN A 63 -10.15 4.76 -18.56
N ALA A 64 -10.36 5.93 -17.98
CA ALA A 64 -9.39 6.60 -17.11
C ALA A 64 -9.32 6.02 -15.68
N SER A 65 -10.21 5.08 -15.32
CA SER A 65 -10.27 4.50 -13.97
C SER A 65 -9.04 3.65 -13.61
N VAL A 66 -8.37 3.05 -14.59
CA VAL A 66 -7.14 2.28 -14.42
C VAL A 66 -6.10 2.78 -15.43
N THR A 67 -5.09 3.49 -14.94
CA THR A 67 -3.98 4.01 -15.75
C THR A 67 -2.64 3.51 -15.23
N ARG A 68 -1.60 3.63 -16.06
CA ARG A 68 -0.22 3.31 -15.63
C ARG A 68 0.20 4.32 -14.56
N GLY A 69 0.77 3.85 -13.45
CA GLY A 69 1.17 4.73 -12.35
C GLY A 69 2.09 5.88 -12.75
N VAL A 70 2.95 5.68 -13.77
CA VAL A 70 3.85 6.73 -14.31
C VAL A 70 3.11 7.91 -14.95
N LEU A 71 1.82 7.75 -15.25
CA LEU A 71 0.96 8.78 -15.84
C LEU A 71 0.14 9.53 -14.78
N LEU A 72 0.22 9.14 -13.50
CA LEU A 72 -0.51 9.83 -12.45
C LEU A 72 -0.05 11.28 -12.32
N GLY A 73 -1.00 12.22 -12.34
CA GLY A 73 -0.73 13.65 -12.31
C GLY A 73 -0.19 14.24 -13.63
N ARG A 74 -0.17 13.46 -14.72
CA ARG A 74 0.16 13.94 -16.07
C ARG A 74 -1.11 14.21 -16.86
N ASP A 75 -1.05 15.24 -17.70
CA ASP A 75 -2.09 15.52 -18.70
C ASP A 75 -2.01 14.45 -19.80
N PRO A 76 -3.07 13.64 -20.02
CA PRO A 76 -3.09 12.61 -21.06
C PRO A 76 -3.16 13.20 -22.49
N GLY A 77 -3.43 14.50 -22.63
CA GLY A 77 -3.59 15.15 -23.92
C GLY A 77 -4.92 14.79 -24.61
N LEU A 78 -4.99 15.04 -25.92
CA LEU A 78 -6.18 14.78 -26.73
C LEU A 78 -6.29 13.28 -27.07
N GLU A 79 -7.41 12.68 -26.70
CA GLU A 79 -7.76 11.32 -27.14
C GLU A 79 -8.20 11.35 -28.62
N MET A 80 -7.55 10.54 -29.46
CA MET A 80 -7.93 10.43 -30.87
C MET A 80 -9.19 9.56 -31.01
N PRO A 81 -10.22 10.00 -31.76
CA PRO A 81 -11.40 9.18 -32.01
C PRO A 81 -11.03 7.86 -32.70
N MET A 82 -11.57 6.75 -32.19
CA MET A 82 -11.43 5.44 -32.83
C MET A 82 -12.61 5.20 -33.77
N LEU A 83 -12.36 4.49 -34.88
CA LEU A 83 -13.44 4.05 -35.77
C LEU A 83 -14.31 3.01 -35.06
N PRO A 84 -15.63 2.91 -35.37
CA PRO A 84 -16.43 1.78 -34.94
C PRO A 84 -15.91 0.48 -35.57
N ASP A 85 -16.03 -0.63 -34.84
CA ASP A 85 -15.73 -1.98 -35.34
C ASP A 85 -16.63 -2.37 -36.52
#